data_AF-A0A430HX13-F1
#
_entry.id   AF-A0A430HX13-F1
#
_cell.length_a   1.000
_cell.length_b   1.000
_cell.length_c   1.000
_cell.angle_alpha   90.00
_cell.angle_beta   90.00
_cell.angle_gamma   90.00
#
_symmetry.space_group_name_H-M   'P 1'
#
loop_
_entity.id
_entity.type
_entity.pdbx_description
1 polymer ?
#
loop_
_entity_poly.entity_id
_entity_poly.type
_entity_poly.pdbx_seq_one_letter_code
_entity_poly.pdbx_strand_id
1 'polypeptide(L)'
;MTNVVDLKNAATEWLKALEQAGAASDAATAATAVSELFEPEGYWRDLLAFTWNITTAEGADEMAEMIRETWPASGLSNIVLDGDPVDEGDGVTRIQFSCDSRDFHCTGIVRLRNGRAWTMLTSARELKEHPEPSGRRRPLGAEHGQHTDKRNWADKKLARQTALGVTEQPYVLIVGGGQGGIALAARLKRLGVPTLVVDKAARPGDQWRGRYHSLCLHDPVWYDHLPYLPFPDDWPVFTPKDKMGDWLEHYVGIMDLDYWTRTECLRANYDETQNRWDVVVNRDGAELTLHPDQLVLATGMSGVPNRPTLPGEENFSGEIRHSSEHPGGEVDRDRDVVVLGANNSAHDICADLYDNGARPVMIQRSSTHIVRSETLMREVFGPLYSEEALEAGIDTDTADLLFASWPYKVLPEVQKEVFDKVREVDKDFYDRLEKAGFLLDFGDDGSGLFLKYLRRGSGYYIDVGASELVADGKIPVRSDVCIDEVRERSVVLSDGTELPADVIVLATGYGNMNNWAAQLISQEVADQVGPCWGLGSDTTKDPGPWEGELRNMWKPTPVEALWFHGGNLHQSRHYSRYLSLQLKARYEGMDTPVYEKSGERQPV
;
A
#
# COMPACT_ATOMS: atom_id res chain seq x y z
N MET A 1 -31.98 18.15 -16.98
CA MET A 1 -31.88 17.43 -18.27
C MET A 1 -30.98 18.14 -19.26
N THR A 2 -31.15 19.45 -19.51
CA THR A 2 -30.28 20.25 -20.41
C THR A 2 -28.79 20.22 -20.02
N ASN A 3 -28.46 20.45 -18.73
CA ASN A 3 -27.07 20.45 -18.27
C ASN A 3 -26.34 19.10 -18.48
N VAL A 4 -27.01 17.97 -18.20
CA VAL A 4 -26.42 16.63 -18.36
C VAL A 4 -26.15 16.29 -19.83
N VAL A 5 -27.04 16.69 -20.74
CA VAL A 5 -26.85 16.48 -22.19
C VAL A 5 -25.67 17.29 -22.70
N ASP A 6 -25.52 18.54 -22.25
CA ASP A 6 -24.40 19.40 -22.63
C ASP A 6 -23.05 18.86 -22.10
N LEU A 7 -23.01 18.42 -20.83
CA LEU A 7 -21.82 17.78 -20.26
C LEU A 7 -21.43 16.49 -21.00
N LYS A 8 -22.42 15.67 -21.39
CA LYS A 8 -22.18 14.43 -22.14
C LYS A 8 -21.63 14.68 -23.54
N ASN A 9 -22.12 15.73 -24.21
CA ASN A 9 -21.58 16.14 -25.51
C ASN A 9 -20.14 16.64 -25.38
N ALA A 10 -19.86 17.54 -24.43
CA ALA A 10 -18.51 18.05 -24.18
C ALA A 10 -17.53 16.91 -23.82
N ALA A 11 -17.94 15.97 -22.98
CA ALA A 11 -17.15 14.79 -22.64
C ALA A 11 -16.84 13.94 -23.88
N THR A 12 -17.85 13.67 -24.71
CA THR A 12 -17.69 12.88 -25.93
C THR A 12 -16.78 13.58 -26.96
N GLU A 13 -16.89 14.90 -27.09
CA GLU A 13 -16.03 15.68 -27.98
C GLU A 13 -14.57 15.68 -27.52
N TRP A 14 -14.31 15.87 -26.23
CA TRP A 14 -12.97 15.83 -25.68
C TRP A 14 -12.33 14.44 -25.83
N LEU A 15 -13.07 13.36 -25.54
CA LEU A 15 -12.58 11.99 -25.71
C LEU A 15 -12.25 11.66 -27.18
N LYS A 16 -13.04 12.15 -28.13
CA LYS A 16 -12.73 12.02 -29.57
C LYS A 16 -11.48 12.81 -29.97
N ALA A 17 -11.30 14.01 -29.41
CA ALA A 17 -10.11 14.81 -29.65
C ALA A 17 -8.85 14.10 -29.13
N LEU A 18 -8.93 13.47 -27.95
CA LEU A 18 -7.85 12.66 -27.39
C LEU A 18 -7.48 11.48 -28.29
N GLU A 19 -8.46 10.70 -28.75
CA GLU A 19 -8.22 9.57 -29.67
C GLU A 19 -7.58 10.04 -30.99
N GLN A 20 -8.06 11.16 -31.55
CA GLN A 20 -7.51 11.74 -32.78
C GLN A 20 -6.08 12.26 -32.59
N ALA A 21 -5.79 12.91 -31.46
CA ALA A 21 -4.46 13.41 -31.14
C ALA A 21 -3.44 12.27 -30.98
N GLY A 22 -3.83 11.18 -30.32
CA GLY A 22 -3.00 9.98 -30.18
C GLY A 22 -2.72 9.27 -31.51
N ALA A 23 -3.62 9.39 -32.48
CA ALA A 23 -3.51 8.80 -33.82
C ALA A 23 -2.72 9.64 -34.85
N ALA A 24 -1.92 10.61 -34.39
CA ALA A 24 -1.11 11.46 -35.27
C ALA A 24 -0.06 10.66 -36.09
N SER A 25 0.46 11.28 -37.15
CA SER A 25 1.42 10.65 -38.08
C SER A 25 2.80 10.37 -37.50
N ASP A 26 3.18 11.07 -36.43
CA ASP A 26 4.48 11.00 -35.80
C ASP A 26 4.40 11.45 -34.33
N ALA A 27 5.41 11.06 -33.55
CA ALA A 27 5.52 11.30 -32.12
C ALA A 27 5.50 12.79 -31.75
N ALA A 28 6.10 13.66 -32.57
CA ALA A 28 6.16 15.10 -32.28
C ALA A 28 4.78 15.75 -32.42
N THR A 29 4.05 15.39 -33.47
CA THR A 29 2.68 15.86 -33.70
C THR A 29 1.73 15.32 -32.63
N ALA A 30 1.85 14.04 -32.25
CA ALA A 30 1.07 13.45 -31.17
C ALA A 30 1.31 14.19 -29.85
N ALA A 31 2.58 14.40 -29.47
CA ALA A 31 2.94 15.10 -28.24
C ALA A 31 2.33 16.51 -28.17
N THR A 32 2.44 17.30 -29.23
CA THR A 32 1.84 18.65 -29.27
C THR A 32 0.31 18.58 -29.17
N ALA A 33 -0.34 17.77 -30.02
CA ALA A 33 -1.79 17.72 -30.08
C ALA A 33 -2.42 17.20 -28.77
N VAL A 34 -1.77 16.23 -28.13
CA VAL A 34 -2.21 15.68 -26.85
C VAL A 34 -2.03 16.71 -25.72
N SER A 35 -0.85 17.32 -25.59
CA SER A 35 -0.61 18.31 -24.53
C SER A 35 -1.52 19.53 -24.63
N GLU A 36 -1.95 19.94 -25.83
CA GLU A 36 -2.91 21.04 -26.03
C GLU A 36 -4.33 20.74 -25.48
N LEU A 37 -4.67 19.47 -25.23
CA LEU A 37 -5.93 19.07 -24.60
C LEU A 37 -5.92 19.25 -23.07
N PHE A 38 -4.76 19.51 -22.48
CA PHE A 38 -4.57 19.70 -21.04
C PHE A 38 -4.37 21.17 -20.68
N GLU A 39 -4.67 21.50 -19.42
CA GLU A 39 -4.22 22.78 -18.86
C GLU A 39 -2.68 22.82 -18.83
N PRO A 40 -2.04 24.02 -18.90
CA PRO A 40 -0.57 24.12 -18.86
C PRO A 40 0.06 23.42 -17.64
N GLU A 41 -0.61 23.51 -16.49
CA GLU A 41 -0.25 22.85 -15.22
C GLU A 41 -1.10 21.58 -14.98
N GLY A 42 -1.55 20.93 -16.06
CA GLY A 42 -2.35 19.71 -16.01
C GLY A 42 -1.52 18.47 -15.66
N TYR A 43 -2.19 17.40 -15.24
CA TYR A 43 -1.54 16.17 -14.78
C TYR A 43 -2.04 14.96 -15.57
N TRP A 44 -1.13 14.08 -15.97
CA TRP A 44 -1.48 12.76 -16.47
C TRP A 44 -0.76 11.68 -15.66
N ARG A 45 -1.54 10.96 -14.84
CA ARG A 45 -1.11 9.78 -14.11
C ARG A 45 -1.36 8.52 -14.94
N ASP A 46 -0.29 7.81 -15.31
CA ASP A 46 -0.38 6.52 -15.99
C ASP A 46 -0.03 5.37 -15.03
N LEU A 47 -0.99 4.47 -14.85
CA LEU A 47 -0.82 3.21 -14.14
C LEU A 47 -0.73 2.10 -15.19
N LEU A 48 0.46 1.99 -15.79
CA LEU A 48 0.89 0.95 -16.73
C LEU A 48 0.32 1.01 -18.15
N ALA A 49 -0.65 1.87 -18.47
CA ALA A 49 -1.41 1.72 -19.72
C ALA A 49 -0.52 1.75 -20.96
N PHE A 50 0.54 2.55 -20.97
CA PHE A 50 1.51 2.58 -22.08
C PHE A 50 2.95 2.84 -21.61
N THR A 51 3.14 3.30 -20.38
CA THR A 51 4.48 3.58 -19.83
C THR A 51 5.20 2.34 -19.32
N TRP A 52 4.50 1.22 -19.14
CA TRP A 52 5.00 0.06 -18.39
C TRP A 52 5.58 0.44 -17.02
N ASN A 53 5.12 1.55 -16.45
CA ASN A 53 5.53 2.12 -15.19
C ASN A 53 4.30 2.61 -14.41
N ILE A 54 4.51 3.05 -13.16
CA ILE A 54 3.56 3.87 -12.40
C ILE A 54 4.20 5.25 -12.30
N THR A 55 3.66 6.20 -13.06
CA THR A 55 4.24 7.53 -13.21
C THR A 55 3.17 8.60 -13.41
N THR A 56 3.49 9.84 -13.05
CA THR A 56 2.65 11.00 -13.29
C THR A 56 3.44 12.05 -14.04
N ALA A 57 3.01 12.44 -15.24
CA ALA A 57 3.52 13.63 -15.93
C ALA A 57 2.89 14.89 -15.35
N GLU A 58 3.70 15.86 -14.95
CA GLU A 58 3.28 17.13 -14.37
C GLU A 58 3.55 18.28 -15.36
N GLY A 59 2.49 18.90 -15.86
CA GLY A 59 2.56 19.98 -16.84
C GLY A 59 2.72 19.52 -18.29
N ALA A 60 2.50 20.48 -19.21
CA ALA A 60 2.46 20.22 -20.65
C ALA A 60 3.78 19.67 -21.23
N ASP A 61 4.93 20.09 -20.67
CA ASP A 61 6.25 19.70 -21.15
C ASP A 61 6.57 18.23 -20.81
N GLU A 62 6.38 17.82 -19.55
CA GLU A 62 6.57 16.41 -19.15
C GLU A 62 5.60 15.50 -19.88
N MET A 63 4.37 15.97 -20.12
CA MET A 63 3.37 15.22 -20.88
C MET A 63 3.79 15.04 -22.34
N ALA A 64 4.26 16.11 -22.98
CA ALA A 64 4.76 16.05 -24.35
C ALA A 64 5.97 15.11 -24.46
N GLU A 65 6.87 15.11 -23.47
CA GLU A 65 7.98 14.17 -23.39
C GLU A 65 7.48 12.73 -23.23
N MET A 66 6.62 12.45 -22.26
CA MET A 66 6.07 11.13 -22.01
C MET A 66 5.41 10.56 -23.27
N ILE A 67 4.59 11.36 -23.97
CA ILE A 67 3.96 10.94 -25.23
C ILE A 67 5.01 10.68 -26.31
N ARG A 68 6.00 11.56 -26.48
CA ARG A 68 7.03 11.42 -27.52
C ARG A 68 7.86 10.17 -27.36
N GLU A 69 8.25 9.84 -26.13
CA GLU A 69 9.11 8.68 -25.82
C GLU A 69 8.35 7.35 -25.88
N THR A 70 7.03 7.38 -25.69
CA THR A 70 6.18 6.17 -25.67
C THR A 70 5.35 5.97 -26.95
N TRP A 71 5.36 6.93 -27.88
CA TRP A 71 4.63 6.79 -29.14
C TRP A 71 5.24 5.67 -30.02
N PRO A 72 4.43 4.83 -30.70
CA PRO A 72 2.98 4.90 -30.83
C PRO A 72 2.18 4.23 -29.71
N ALA A 73 2.82 3.64 -28.70
CA ALA A 73 2.11 2.89 -27.64
C ALA A 73 1.19 3.76 -26.77
N SER A 74 1.49 5.05 -26.64
CA SER A 74 0.63 6.07 -25.99
C SER A 74 -0.62 6.47 -26.77
N GLY A 75 -0.76 6.03 -28.03
CA GLY A 75 -1.96 6.25 -28.83
C GLY A 75 -3.14 5.42 -28.30
N LEU A 76 -4.01 6.06 -27.51
CA LEU A 76 -5.24 5.42 -27.01
C LEU A 76 -6.28 5.29 -28.13
N SER A 77 -6.99 4.17 -28.14
CA SER A 77 -8.01 3.83 -29.14
C SER A 77 -9.26 3.26 -28.49
N ASN A 78 -10.33 3.09 -29.26
CA ASN A 78 -11.61 2.55 -28.80
C ASN A 78 -12.11 3.27 -27.55
N ILE A 79 -11.96 4.61 -27.53
CA ILE A 79 -12.33 5.41 -26.36
C ILE A 79 -13.85 5.50 -26.28
N VAL A 80 -14.42 4.99 -25.18
CA VAL A 80 -15.86 4.96 -24.94
C VAL A 80 -16.16 5.57 -23.58
N LEU A 81 -17.04 6.56 -23.57
CA LEU A 81 -17.58 7.14 -22.35
C LEU A 81 -18.29 6.06 -21.51
N ASP A 82 -17.92 5.95 -20.24
CA ASP A 82 -18.45 4.98 -19.29
C ASP A 82 -19.20 5.72 -18.17
N GLY A 83 -20.51 5.50 -18.11
CA GLY A 83 -21.42 6.25 -17.23
C GLY A 83 -21.74 7.67 -17.71
N ASP A 84 -22.34 8.47 -16.82
CA ASP A 84 -22.64 9.87 -17.07
C ASP A 84 -21.56 10.77 -16.44
N PRO A 85 -21.17 11.89 -17.08
CA PRO A 85 -20.26 12.86 -16.47
C PRO A 85 -20.82 13.42 -15.16
N VAL A 86 -19.93 13.65 -14.20
CA VAL A 86 -20.26 14.15 -12.86
C VAL A 86 -19.75 15.58 -12.71
N ASP A 87 -20.63 16.50 -12.37
CA ASP A 87 -20.27 17.86 -11.99
C ASP A 87 -19.75 17.85 -10.55
N GLU A 88 -18.46 18.13 -10.37
CA GLU A 88 -17.80 18.16 -9.06
C GLU A 88 -17.78 19.58 -8.44
N GLY A 89 -18.45 20.56 -9.08
CA GLY A 89 -18.42 21.96 -8.65
C GLY A 89 -17.24 22.74 -9.24
N ASP A 90 -17.23 24.05 -9.02
CA ASP A 90 -16.16 24.98 -9.45
C ASP A 90 -15.75 24.90 -10.94
N GLY A 91 -16.70 24.47 -11.78
CA GLY A 91 -16.47 24.28 -13.22
C GLY A 91 -15.66 23.03 -13.57
N VAL A 92 -15.54 22.08 -12.64
CA VAL A 92 -14.87 20.79 -12.83
C VAL A 92 -15.89 19.72 -13.17
N THR A 93 -15.68 19.03 -14.29
CA THR A 93 -16.48 17.88 -14.72
C THR A 93 -15.61 16.63 -14.75
N ARG A 94 -15.97 15.62 -13.96
CA ARG A 94 -15.32 14.31 -13.99
C ARG A 94 -16.00 13.40 -15.01
N ILE A 95 -15.18 12.71 -15.79
CA ILE A 95 -15.57 11.78 -16.85
C ILE A 95 -14.83 10.47 -16.63
N GLN A 96 -15.54 9.35 -16.69
CA GLN A 96 -14.95 8.02 -16.75
C GLN A 96 -15.10 7.46 -18.17
N PHE A 97 -14.09 6.73 -18.63
CA PHE A 97 -14.09 6.12 -19.95
C PHE A 97 -13.32 4.81 -19.95
N SER A 98 -13.66 3.91 -20.87
CA SER A 98 -12.81 2.78 -21.24
C SER A 98 -12.01 3.12 -22.49
N CYS A 99 -10.81 2.58 -22.61
CA CYS A 99 -10.01 2.69 -23.83
C CYS A 99 -9.08 1.48 -23.97
N ASP A 100 -8.44 1.41 -25.13
CA ASP A 100 -7.43 0.45 -25.47
C ASP A 100 -6.10 1.17 -25.68
N SER A 101 -5.05 0.74 -24.98
CA SER A 101 -3.66 1.06 -25.34
C SER A 101 -3.08 -0.02 -26.26
N ARG A 102 -1.78 0.01 -26.55
CA ARG A 102 -1.12 -1.06 -27.32
C ARG A 102 -1.36 -2.44 -26.71
N ASP A 103 -1.07 -2.59 -25.42
CA ASP A 103 -0.95 -3.89 -24.75
C ASP A 103 -2.14 -4.20 -23.83
N PHE A 104 -2.95 -3.20 -23.48
CA PHE A 104 -3.96 -3.32 -22.42
C PHE A 104 -5.36 -2.84 -22.84
N HIS A 105 -6.37 -3.50 -22.26
CA HIS A 105 -7.66 -2.88 -22.01
C HIS A 105 -7.53 -1.99 -20.77
N CYS A 106 -8.01 -0.75 -20.86
CA CYS A 106 -7.78 0.31 -19.89
C CYS A 106 -9.10 0.96 -19.43
N THR A 107 -9.05 1.50 -18.22
CA THR A 107 -10.06 2.46 -17.72
C THR A 107 -9.34 3.78 -17.47
N GLY A 108 -9.98 4.88 -17.80
CA GLY A 108 -9.48 6.20 -17.50
C GLY A 108 -10.51 7.09 -16.83
N ILE A 109 -10.00 8.07 -16.08
CA ILE A 109 -10.80 9.11 -15.42
C ILE A 109 -10.14 10.44 -15.75
N VAL A 110 -10.91 11.40 -16.26
CA VAL A 110 -10.44 12.74 -16.55
C VAL A 110 -11.32 13.77 -15.86
N ARG A 111 -10.70 14.80 -15.28
CA ARG A 111 -11.38 16.01 -14.79
C ARG A 111 -11.13 17.15 -15.76
N LEU A 112 -12.19 17.63 -16.39
CA LEU A 112 -12.13 18.78 -17.28
C LEU A 112 -12.45 20.07 -16.53
N ARG A 113 -11.67 21.11 -16.80
CA ARG A 113 -11.92 22.49 -16.38
C ARG A 113 -11.74 23.40 -17.60
N ASN A 114 -12.72 24.26 -17.85
CA ASN A 114 -12.71 25.16 -19.02
C ASN A 114 -12.46 24.45 -20.37
N GLY A 115 -12.95 23.21 -20.52
CA GLY A 115 -12.80 22.42 -21.76
C GLY A 115 -11.44 21.74 -21.95
N ARG A 116 -10.53 21.81 -20.98
CA ARG A 116 -9.23 21.12 -20.99
C ARG A 116 -9.09 20.21 -19.78
N ALA A 117 -8.25 19.18 -19.89
CA ALA A 117 -7.97 18.28 -18.78
C ALA A 117 -7.09 18.95 -17.72
N TRP A 118 -7.61 19.02 -16.50
CA TRP A 118 -6.83 19.36 -15.31
C TRP A 118 -6.09 18.14 -14.77
N THR A 119 -6.80 17.02 -14.61
CA THR A 119 -6.19 15.73 -14.22
C THR A 119 -6.71 14.62 -15.10
N MET A 120 -5.84 13.66 -15.45
CA MET A 120 -6.20 12.45 -16.16
C MET A 120 -5.48 11.25 -15.56
N LEU A 121 -6.22 10.15 -15.42
CA LEU A 121 -5.72 8.83 -15.06
C LEU A 121 -5.93 7.89 -16.24
N THR A 122 -4.92 7.09 -16.55
CA THR A 122 -5.05 5.86 -17.35
C THR A 122 -4.62 4.68 -16.50
N SER A 123 -5.46 3.64 -16.41
CA SER A 123 -5.21 2.45 -15.61
C SER A 123 -5.33 1.19 -16.46
N ALA A 124 -4.24 0.45 -16.61
CA ALA A 124 -4.28 -0.89 -17.21
C ALA A 124 -5.17 -1.83 -16.39
N ARG A 125 -6.04 -2.58 -17.06
CA ARG A 125 -7.03 -3.47 -16.42
C ARG A 125 -6.79 -4.94 -16.76
N GLU A 126 -6.48 -5.24 -18.02
CA GLU A 126 -6.27 -6.59 -18.54
C GLU A 126 -5.30 -6.54 -19.72
N LEU A 127 -4.40 -7.53 -19.82
CA LEU A 127 -3.55 -7.72 -21.00
C LEU A 127 -4.39 -8.24 -22.17
N LYS A 128 -4.25 -7.65 -23.35
CA LYS A 128 -5.03 -8.05 -24.54
C LYS A 128 -4.68 -9.46 -25.03
N GLU A 129 -3.39 -9.78 -25.09
CA GLU A 129 -2.90 -11.07 -25.60
C GLU A 129 -3.03 -12.20 -24.57
N HIS A 130 -3.05 -11.85 -23.28
CA HIS A 130 -3.12 -12.80 -22.17
C HIS A 130 -4.21 -12.42 -21.16
N PRO A 131 -5.50 -12.41 -21.58
CA PRO A 131 -6.59 -11.99 -20.72
C PRO A 131 -6.78 -12.96 -19.56
N GLU A 132 -7.29 -12.45 -18.43
CA GLU A 132 -7.58 -13.29 -17.27
C GLU A 132 -8.68 -14.31 -17.63
N PRO A 133 -8.55 -15.59 -17.22
CA PRO A 133 -9.57 -16.60 -17.48
C PRO A 133 -10.83 -16.35 -16.63
N SER A 134 -11.77 -15.59 -17.20
CA SER A 134 -13.04 -15.20 -16.58
C SER A 134 -14.25 -15.54 -17.46
N GLY A 135 -15.44 -15.66 -16.86
CA GLY A 135 -16.69 -15.94 -17.57
C GLY A 135 -16.60 -17.16 -18.50
N ARG A 136 -16.67 -16.93 -19.82
CA ARG A 136 -16.57 -17.96 -20.86
C ARG A 136 -15.15 -18.54 -21.05
N ARG A 137 -14.12 -17.86 -20.54
CA ARG A 137 -12.71 -18.30 -20.55
C ARG A 137 -12.32 -19.09 -19.29
N ARG A 138 -13.27 -19.38 -18.39
CA ARG A 138 -12.99 -20.11 -17.14
C ARG A 138 -12.34 -21.47 -17.42
N PRO A 139 -11.37 -21.90 -16.60
CA PRO A 139 -10.81 -23.23 -16.71
C PRO A 139 -11.90 -24.27 -16.46
N LEU A 140 -11.89 -25.34 -17.27
CA LEU A 140 -12.81 -26.46 -17.09
C LEU A 140 -12.30 -27.34 -15.94
N GLY A 141 -13.12 -27.55 -14.92
CA GLY A 141 -12.77 -28.41 -13.78
C GLY A 141 -12.67 -29.90 -14.14
N ALA A 142 -13.49 -30.33 -15.10
CA ALA A 142 -13.38 -31.63 -15.76
C ALA A 142 -13.67 -31.46 -17.24
N GLU A 143 -12.78 -31.96 -18.09
CA GLU A 143 -13.04 -32.07 -19.51
C GLU A 143 -13.75 -33.41 -19.76
N HIS A 144 -14.95 -33.40 -20.31
CA HIS A 144 -15.69 -34.63 -20.61
C HIS A 144 -15.07 -35.34 -21.84
N GLY A 145 -14.61 -36.59 -21.69
CA GLY A 145 -14.02 -37.36 -22.78
C GLY A 145 -12.95 -38.36 -22.33
N GLN A 146 -12.35 -39.08 -23.28
CA GLN A 146 -11.14 -39.87 -23.02
C GLN A 146 -9.91 -38.96 -23.13
N HIS A 147 -9.23 -38.74 -22.00
CA HIS A 147 -8.01 -37.95 -21.92
C HIS A 147 -6.79 -38.84 -21.67
N THR A 148 -5.65 -38.41 -22.19
CA THR A 148 -4.36 -39.08 -22.00
C THR A 148 -3.83 -38.87 -20.58
N ASP A 149 -4.08 -37.71 -19.97
CA ASP A 149 -3.79 -37.45 -18.55
C ASP A 149 -5.01 -37.85 -17.68
N LYS A 150 -4.83 -38.88 -16.84
CA LYS A 150 -5.87 -39.40 -15.95
C LYS A 150 -5.91 -38.74 -14.57
N ARG A 151 -4.99 -37.81 -14.29
CA ARG A 151 -4.91 -37.11 -12.98
C ARG A 151 -6.13 -36.21 -12.79
N ASN A 152 -6.79 -36.35 -11.65
CA ASN A 152 -7.86 -35.43 -11.25
C ASN A 152 -7.27 -34.11 -10.70
N TRP A 153 -8.13 -33.18 -10.29
CA TRP A 153 -7.68 -31.90 -9.73
C TRP A 153 -6.79 -32.05 -8.50
N ALA A 154 -7.11 -32.97 -7.57
CA ALA A 154 -6.31 -33.19 -6.37
C ALA A 154 -4.93 -33.77 -6.70
N ASP A 155 -4.85 -34.69 -7.67
CA ASP A 155 -3.58 -35.25 -8.15
C ASP A 155 -2.70 -34.16 -8.78
N LYS A 156 -3.30 -33.29 -9.61
CA LYS A 156 -2.60 -32.16 -10.24
C LYS A 156 -2.12 -31.14 -9.20
N LYS A 157 -2.95 -30.82 -8.21
CA LYS A 157 -2.60 -29.94 -7.10
C LYS A 157 -1.42 -30.51 -6.30
N LEU A 158 -1.50 -31.78 -5.91
CA LEU A 158 -0.43 -32.45 -5.15
C LEU A 158 0.88 -32.49 -5.95
N ALA A 159 0.82 -32.83 -7.24
CA ALA A 159 1.98 -32.84 -8.11
C ALA A 159 2.66 -31.46 -8.18
N ARG A 160 1.88 -30.40 -8.42
CA ARG A 160 2.38 -29.00 -8.41
C ARG A 160 3.03 -28.64 -7.07
N GLN A 161 2.35 -28.88 -5.95
CA GLN A 161 2.85 -28.53 -4.62
C GLN A 161 4.12 -29.30 -4.23
N THR A 162 4.32 -30.50 -4.78
CA THR A 162 5.53 -31.31 -4.54
C THR A 162 6.69 -30.89 -5.45
N ALA A 163 6.39 -30.45 -6.67
CA ALA A 163 7.39 -30.10 -7.68
C ALA A 163 7.91 -28.66 -7.54
N LEU A 164 7.01 -27.69 -7.32
CA LEU A 164 7.36 -26.27 -7.29
C LEU A 164 8.27 -25.95 -6.10
N GLY A 165 9.41 -25.31 -6.39
CA GLY A 165 10.51 -25.04 -5.48
C GLY A 165 11.44 -26.23 -5.20
N VAL A 166 11.23 -27.39 -5.84
CA VAL A 166 12.04 -28.59 -5.65
C VAL A 166 12.59 -29.11 -6.98
N THR A 167 11.72 -29.65 -7.84
CA THR A 167 12.10 -30.12 -9.19
C THR A 167 11.77 -29.09 -10.27
N GLU A 168 10.83 -28.20 -9.99
CA GLU A 168 10.45 -27.07 -10.83
C GLU A 168 10.70 -25.80 -10.05
N GLN A 169 11.28 -24.77 -10.65
CA GLN A 169 11.55 -23.51 -9.95
C GLN A 169 10.41 -22.51 -10.24
N PRO A 170 9.99 -21.72 -9.24
CA PRO A 170 8.97 -20.70 -9.48
C PRO A 170 9.52 -19.61 -10.40
N TYR A 171 8.70 -19.07 -11.30
CA TYR A 171 9.09 -17.88 -12.06
C TYR A 171 9.13 -16.64 -11.15
N VAL A 172 8.14 -16.51 -10.26
CA VAL A 172 8.10 -15.46 -9.24
C VAL A 172 8.22 -16.07 -7.84
N LEU A 173 9.21 -15.63 -7.08
CA LEU A 173 9.27 -15.87 -5.63
C LEU A 173 8.84 -14.61 -4.88
N ILE A 174 7.84 -14.77 -4.02
CA ILE A 174 7.36 -13.71 -3.13
C ILE A 174 7.86 -14.01 -1.71
N VAL A 175 8.71 -13.13 -1.18
CA VAL A 175 9.18 -13.21 0.21
C VAL A 175 8.27 -12.37 1.09
N GLY A 176 7.51 -13.04 1.96
CA GLY A 176 6.50 -12.42 2.82
C GLY A 176 5.09 -12.81 2.40
N GLY A 177 4.39 -13.51 3.28
CA GLY A 177 3.06 -14.07 3.06
C GLY A 177 1.97 -13.42 3.92
N GLY A 178 2.09 -12.11 4.16
CA GLY A 178 1.00 -11.25 4.65
C GLY A 178 0.03 -10.83 3.53
N GLN A 179 -0.80 -9.81 3.77
CA GLN A 179 -1.82 -9.41 2.80
C GLN A 179 -1.28 -9.04 1.41
N GLY A 180 -0.11 -8.37 1.34
CA GLY A 180 0.52 -8.00 0.07
C GLY A 180 0.91 -9.22 -0.74
N GLY A 181 1.72 -10.11 -0.16
CA GLY A 181 2.13 -11.34 -0.84
C GLY A 181 0.97 -12.22 -1.25
N ILE A 182 -0.07 -12.35 -0.39
CA ILE A 182 -1.28 -13.11 -0.70
C ILE A 182 -2.10 -12.46 -1.83
N ALA A 183 -2.28 -11.14 -1.83
CA ALA A 183 -3.00 -10.43 -2.88
C ALA A 183 -2.33 -10.57 -4.24
N LEU A 184 -1.00 -10.38 -4.30
CA LEU A 184 -0.22 -10.55 -5.53
C LEU A 184 -0.22 -12.01 -6.01
N ALA A 185 0.00 -12.97 -5.11
CA ALA A 185 -0.02 -14.39 -5.47
C ALA A 185 -1.39 -14.81 -6.04
N ALA A 186 -2.50 -14.29 -5.50
CA ALA A 186 -3.83 -14.55 -6.05
C ALA A 186 -3.99 -14.02 -7.48
N ARG A 187 -3.43 -12.85 -7.78
CA ARG A 187 -3.47 -12.31 -9.15
C ARG A 187 -2.61 -13.13 -10.10
N LEU A 188 -1.37 -13.44 -9.72
CA LEU A 188 -0.46 -14.26 -10.53
C LEU A 188 -0.97 -15.68 -10.76
N LYS A 189 -1.57 -16.30 -9.74
CA LYS A 189 -2.22 -17.62 -9.84
C LYS A 189 -3.31 -17.64 -10.90
N ARG A 190 -4.14 -16.60 -10.95
CA ARG A 190 -5.20 -16.48 -11.97
C ARG A 190 -4.66 -16.21 -13.37
N LEU A 191 -3.57 -15.45 -13.45
CA LEU A 191 -2.85 -15.21 -14.71
C LEU A 191 -1.99 -16.41 -15.14
N GLY A 192 -1.94 -17.50 -14.36
CA GLY A 192 -1.19 -18.70 -14.70
C GLY A 192 0.33 -18.56 -14.60
N VAL A 193 0.84 -17.59 -13.83
CA VAL A 193 2.28 -17.40 -13.62
C VAL A 193 2.77 -18.32 -12.49
N PRO A 194 3.77 -19.19 -12.71
CA PRO A 194 4.34 -20.03 -11.65
C PRO A 194 4.91 -19.18 -10.51
N THR A 195 4.23 -19.21 -9.36
CA THR A 195 4.52 -18.30 -8.24
C THR A 195 4.57 -19.09 -6.95
N LEU A 196 5.58 -18.83 -6.12
CA LEU A 196 5.69 -19.39 -4.77
C LEU A 196 5.77 -18.27 -3.74
N VAL A 197 4.96 -18.35 -2.68
CA VAL A 197 5.07 -17.47 -1.51
C VAL A 197 5.82 -18.21 -0.41
N VAL A 198 6.79 -17.54 0.24
CA VAL A 198 7.47 -18.06 1.43
C VAL A 198 7.24 -17.13 2.63
N ASP A 199 6.90 -17.71 3.78
CA ASP A 199 6.75 -16.98 5.04
C ASP A 199 7.26 -17.81 6.23
N LYS A 200 7.94 -17.15 7.17
CA LYS A 200 8.47 -17.78 8.38
C LYS A 200 7.39 -18.18 9.39
N ALA A 201 6.21 -17.58 9.30
CA ALA A 201 5.10 -17.85 10.20
C ALA A 201 4.57 -19.29 10.03
N ALA A 202 4.00 -19.82 11.12
CA ALA A 202 3.53 -21.20 11.16
C ALA A 202 2.29 -21.44 10.29
N ARG A 203 1.41 -20.43 10.17
CA ARG A 203 0.24 -20.43 9.31
C ARG A 203 0.10 -19.08 8.61
N PRO A 204 -0.54 -19.04 7.42
CA PRO A 204 -0.92 -17.76 6.84
C PRO A 204 -1.80 -16.97 7.80
N GLY A 205 -1.64 -15.64 7.81
CA GLY A 205 -2.37 -14.75 8.71
C GLY A 205 -1.81 -14.63 10.14
N ASP A 206 -0.83 -15.46 10.54
CA ASP A 206 -0.24 -15.34 11.89
C ASP A 206 0.55 -14.02 12.08
N GLN A 207 0.90 -13.31 11.01
CA GLN A 207 1.42 -11.93 11.07
C GLN A 207 0.42 -10.94 11.72
N TRP A 208 -0.88 -11.23 11.63
CA TRP A 208 -1.94 -10.50 12.31
C TRP A 208 -2.26 -11.12 13.68
N ARG A 209 -2.43 -12.45 13.76
CA ARG A 209 -2.75 -13.11 15.05
C ARG A 209 -1.69 -12.91 16.12
N GLY A 210 -0.42 -12.78 15.72
CA GLY A 210 0.70 -12.51 16.63
C GLY A 210 0.80 -11.06 17.13
N ARG A 211 -0.05 -10.14 16.68
CA ARG A 211 -0.10 -8.77 17.22
C ARG A 211 -0.78 -8.74 18.60
N TYR A 212 -0.68 -7.60 19.29
CA TYR A 212 -1.24 -7.39 20.63
C TYR A 212 -2.74 -7.70 20.69
N HIS A 213 -3.19 -8.21 21.85
CA HIS A 213 -4.51 -8.83 22.02
C HIS A 213 -5.68 -7.98 21.52
N SER A 214 -5.68 -6.69 21.85
CA SER A 214 -6.77 -5.73 21.56
C SER A 214 -6.82 -5.22 20.11
N LEU A 215 -5.89 -5.59 19.23
CA LEU A 215 -5.82 -5.00 17.88
C LEU A 215 -7.10 -5.28 17.07
N CYS A 216 -7.70 -4.18 16.63
CA CYS A 216 -8.71 -4.13 15.59
C CYS A 216 -8.19 -3.22 14.46
N LEU A 217 -8.50 -3.53 13.21
CA LEU A 217 -8.13 -2.67 12.09
C LEU A 217 -8.87 -1.34 12.20
N HIS A 218 -8.15 -0.24 11.96
CA HIS A 218 -8.70 1.12 12.02
C HIS A 218 -9.34 1.55 10.69
N ASP A 219 -9.00 0.86 9.61
CA ASP A 219 -9.56 1.06 8.29
C ASP A 219 -10.90 0.30 8.19
N PRO A 220 -11.90 0.83 7.45
CA PRO A 220 -13.19 0.18 7.34
C PRO A 220 -13.21 -0.95 6.30
N VAL A 221 -14.14 -1.88 6.47
CA VAL A 221 -14.29 -3.10 5.65
C VAL A 221 -14.32 -2.83 4.14
N TRP A 222 -14.98 -1.76 3.69
CA TRP A 222 -15.07 -1.37 2.29
C TRP A 222 -13.71 -1.00 1.67
N TYR A 223 -12.79 -0.52 2.50
CA TYR A 223 -11.42 -0.18 2.12
C TYR A 223 -10.47 -1.40 2.13
N ASP A 224 -10.81 -2.43 2.90
CA ASP A 224 -9.88 -3.51 3.30
C ASP A 224 -9.98 -4.81 2.49
N HIS A 225 -10.88 -4.90 1.51
CA HIS A 225 -11.06 -6.13 0.72
C HIS A 225 -9.78 -6.67 0.08
N LEU A 226 -9.70 -7.98 -0.13
CA LEU A 226 -8.71 -8.62 -1.00
C LEU A 226 -9.21 -8.70 -2.45
N PRO A 227 -8.32 -8.91 -3.44
CA PRO A 227 -8.78 -9.08 -4.81
C PRO A 227 -9.69 -10.31 -4.96
N TYR A 228 -10.64 -10.26 -5.88
CA TYR A 228 -11.54 -11.37 -6.29
C TYR A 228 -12.59 -11.87 -5.30
N LEU A 229 -12.29 -11.91 -4.00
CA LEU A 229 -13.21 -12.41 -2.98
C LEU A 229 -13.42 -11.32 -1.93
N PRO A 230 -14.56 -10.59 -1.97
CA PRO A 230 -14.88 -9.60 -0.95
C PRO A 230 -15.14 -10.28 0.39
N PHE A 231 -15.09 -9.49 1.46
CA PHE A 231 -15.62 -9.93 2.76
C PHE A 231 -17.13 -10.16 2.63
N PRO A 232 -17.71 -11.09 3.41
CA PRO A 232 -19.16 -11.24 3.52
C PRO A 232 -19.85 -9.92 3.96
N ASP A 233 -21.10 -9.74 3.55
CA ASP A 233 -21.87 -8.52 3.86
C ASP A 233 -22.13 -8.32 5.38
N ASP A 234 -22.03 -9.39 6.19
CA ASP A 234 -22.14 -9.35 7.65
C ASP A 234 -20.78 -9.21 8.36
N TRP A 235 -19.71 -8.94 7.62
CA TRP A 235 -18.38 -8.74 8.18
C TRP A 235 -18.32 -7.46 9.02
N PRO A 236 -17.62 -7.46 10.17
CA PRO A 236 -17.47 -6.26 10.99
C PRO A 236 -16.83 -5.11 10.20
N VAL A 237 -17.37 -3.89 10.35
CA VAL A 237 -16.80 -2.69 9.71
C VAL A 237 -15.33 -2.53 10.06
N PHE A 238 -14.97 -2.72 11.33
CA PHE A 238 -13.58 -2.77 11.78
C PHE A 238 -13.22 -4.20 12.16
N THR A 239 -12.20 -4.76 11.49
CA THR A 239 -11.90 -6.19 11.58
C THR A 239 -10.94 -6.50 12.73
N PRO A 240 -11.29 -7.38 13.70
CA PRO A 240 -10.33 -7.85 14.71
C PRO A 240 -9.16 -8.63 14.11
N LYS A 241 -7.95 -8.51 14.68
CA LYS A 241 -6.72 -9.14 14.15
C LYS A 241 -6.85 -10.63 13.88
N ASP A 242 -7.56 -11.35 14.75
CA ASP A 242 -7.67 -12.82 14.66
C ASP A 242 -8.60 -13.22 13.52
N LYS A 243 -9.69 -12.46 13.35
CA LYS A 243 -10.64 -12.64 12.23
C LYS A 243 -9.97 -12.35 10.88
N MET A 244 -9.09 -11.35 10.82
CA MET A 244 -8.25 -11.10 9.63
C MET A 244 -7.26 -12.25 9.39
N GLY A 245 -6.62 -12.75 10.45
CA GLY A 245 -5.74 -13.92 10.35
C GLY A 245 -6.45 -15.15 9.76
N ASP A 246 -7.64 -15.46 10.27
CA ASP A 246 -8.49 -16.56 9.79
C ASP A 246 -8.90 -16.36 8.33
N TRP A 247 -9.27 -15.14 7.96
CA TRP A 247 -9.58 -14.80 6.57
C TRP A 247 -8.42 -15.08 5.63
N LEU A 248 -7.20 -14.62 5.96
CA LEU A 248 -6.02 -14.83 5.12
C LEU A 248 -5.66 -16.32 4.96
N GLU A 249 -5.77 -17.10 6.03
CA GLU A 249 -5.56 -18.55 5.99
C GLU A 249 -6.55 -19.24 5.06
N HIS A 250 -7.84 -18.90 5.17
CA HIS A 250 -8.88 -19.47 4.31
C HIS A 250 -8.74 -19.01 2.87
N TYR A 251 -8.41 -17.73 2.65
CA TYR A 251 -8.21 -17.15 1.34
C TYR A 251 -7.08 -17.86 0.57
N VAL A 252 -5.95 -18.18 1.23
CA VAL A 252 -4.86 -18.98 0.63
C VAL A 252 -5.38 -20.34 0.12
N GLY A 253 -6.24 -21.00 0.90
CA GLY A 253 -6.85 -22.28 0.52
C GLY A 253 -7.84 -22.15 -0.64
N ILE A 254 -8.78 -21.19 -0.55
CA ILE A 254 -9.85 -20.95 -1.54
C ILE A 254 -9.25 -20.56 -2.89
N MET A 255 -8.23 -19.72 -2.89
CA MET A 255 -7.56 -19.24 -4.10
C MET A 255 -6.50 -20.20 -4.64
N ASP A 256 -6.30 -21.35 -3.99
CA ASP A 256 -5.38 -22.42 -4.40
C ASP A 256 -3.91 -21.95 -4.57
N LEU A 257 -3.46 -21.07 -3.67
CA LEU A 257 -2.13 -20.47 -3.74
C LEU A 257 -1.03 -21.47 -3.35
N ASP A 258 0.12 -21.39 -4.01
CA ASP A 258 1.34 -22.10 -3.58
C ASP A 258 2.03 -21.25 -2.50
N TYR A 259 1.95 -21.74 -1.27
CA TYR A 259 2.42 -21.01 -0.09
C TYR A 259 3.18 -21.97 0.83
N TRP A 260 4.44 -21.65 1.12
CA TRP A 260 5.26 -22.36 2.09
C TRP A 260 5.32 -21.58 3.40
N THR A 261 4.65 -22.10 4.43
CA THR A 261 4.79 -21.68 5.83
C THR A 261 6.11 -22.17 6.43
N ARG A 262 6.51 -21.65 7.60
CA ARG A 262 7.73 -22.04 8.32
C ARG A 262 8.97 -22.05 7.41
N THR A 263 9.00 -21.11 6.48
CA THR A 263 10.05 -20.98 5.48
C THR A 263 10.59 -19.56 5.54
N GLU A 264 11.75 -19.41 6.16
CA GLU A 264 12.43 -18.13 6.31
C GLU A 264 13.38 -17.92 5.13
N CYS A 265 13.26 -16.78 4.44
CA CYS A 265 14.28 -16.35 3.49
C CYS A 265 15.50 -15.88 4.28
N LEU A 266 16.66 -16.50 4.03
CA LEU A 266 17.91 -16.17 4.72
C LEU A 266 18.74 -15.18 3.93
N ARG A 267 18.82 -15.37 2.61
CA ARG A 267 19.61 -14.54 1.69
C ARG A 267 19.20 -14.77 0.25
N ALA A 268 19.46 -13.80 -0.61
CA ALA A 268 19.22 -13.82 -2.04
C ALA A 268 20.40 -13.15 -2.77
N ASN A 269 20.77 -13.69 -3.93
CA ASN A 269 21.78 -13.11 -4.81
C ASN A 269 21.32 -13.22 -6.26
N TYR A 270 21.52 -12.19 -7.07
CA TYR A 270 21.21 -12.27 -8.49
C TYR A 270 22.40 -12.89 -9.25
N ASP A 271 22.13 -13.93 -10.06
CA ASP A 271 23.11 -14.55 -10.95
C ASP A 271 22.96 -13.95 -12.36
N GLU A 272 23.79 -12.95 -12.64
CA GLU A 272 23.91 -12.27 -13.94
C GLU A 272 24.24 -13.22 -15.11
N THR A 273 24.82 -14.39 -14.84
CA THR A 273 25.14 -15.35 -15.90
C THR A 273 23.95 -16.19 -16.32
N GLN A 274 23.00 -16.36 -15.40
CA GLN A 274 21.79 -17.17 -15.58
C GLN A 274 20.52 -16.32 -15.69
N ASN A 275 20.62 -15.00 -15.48
CA ASN A 275 19.52 -14.05 -15.43
C ASN A 275 18.40 -14.50 -14.49
N ARG A 276 18.78 -14.91 -13.28
CA ARG A 276 17.84 -15.35 -12.23
C ARG A 276 18.44 -15.17 -10.84
N TRP A 277 17.60 -15.25 -9.83
CA TRP A 277 18.01 -15.21 -8.44
C TRP A 277 18.43 -16.58 -7.91
N ASP A 278 19.38 -16.60 -6.98
CA ASP A 278 19.65 -17.69 -6.05
C ASP A 278 19.14 -17.27 -4.66
N VAL A 279 18.03 -17.85 -4.22
CA VAL A 279 17.39 -17.50 -2.94
C VAL A 279 17.48 -18.67 -1.98
N VAL A 280 18.22 -18.47 -0.89
CA VAL A 280 18.40 -19.49 0.13
C VAL A 280 17.37 -19.32 1.23
N VAL A 281 16.60 -20.37 1.46
CA VAL A 281 15.53 -20.43 2.47
C VAL A 281 15.82 -21.52 3.49
N ASN A 282 15.42 -21.29 4.74
CA ASN A 282 15.32 -22.32 5.77
C ASN A 282 13.86 -22.77 5.88
N ARG A 283 13.59 -24.00 5.46
CA ARG A 283 12.27 -24.62 5.53
C ARG A 283 12.27 -25.73 6.57
N ASP A 284 11.54 -25.54 7.66
CA ASP A 284 11.45 -26.50 8.77
C ASP A 284 12.83 -27.01 9.27
N GLY A 285 13.84 -26.13 9.28
CA GLY A 285 15.21 -26.43 9.74
C GLY A 285 16.16 -26.94 8.64
N ALA A 286 15.69 -27.09 7.40
CA ALA A 286 16.51 -27.49 6.26
C ALA A 286 16.75 -26.32 5.30
N GLU A 287 18.02 -26.07 4.98
CA GLU A 287 18.40 -25.07 3.97
C GLU A 287 18.14 -25.61 2.55
N LEU A 288 17.50 -24.79 1.72
CA LEU A 288 17.19 -25.07 0.32
C LEU A 288 17.48 -23.82 -0.51
N THR A 289 17.89 -24.00 -1.77
CA THR A 289 18.04 -22.89 -2.72
C THR A 289 16.94 -22.95 -3.76
N LEU A 290 16.24 -21.82 -3.94
CA LEU A 290 15.26 -21.57 -4.97
C LEU A 290 15.89 -20.71 -6.07
N HIS A 291 15.48 -20.91 -7.32
CA HIS A 291 16.04 -20.21 -8.47
C HIS A 291 14.98 -19.45 -9.29
N PRO A 292 14.32 -18.40 -8.74
CA PRO A 292 13.30 -17.67 -9.46
C PRO A 292 13.88 -16.64 -10.43
N ASP A 293 13.21 -16.44 -11.55
CA ASP A 293 13.51 -15.36 -12.48
C ASP A 293 13.20 -13.98 -11.84
N GLN A 294 12.11 -13.88 -11.08
CA GLN A 294 11.62 -12.64 -10.47
C GLN A 294 11.53 -12.76 -8.94
N LEU A 295 12.09 -11.78 -8.22
CA LEU A 295 12.04 -11.70 -6.76
C LEU A 295 11.17 -10.52 -6.31
N VAL A 296 10.15 -10.80 -5.50
CA VAL A 296 9.29 -9.78 -4.89
C VAL A 296 9.49 -9.76 -3.38
N LEU A 297 9.93 -8.62 -2.85
CA LEU A 297 9.94 -8.35 -1.42
C LEU A 297 8.57 -7.83 -0.98
N ALA A 298 7.78 -8.73 -0.38
CA ALA A 298 6.47 -8.46 0.21
C ALA A 298 6.50 -8.53 1.75
N THR A 299 7.61 -8.09 2.33
CA THR A 299 7.94 -8.18 3.77
C THR A 299 7.22 -7.14 4.65
N GLY A 300 6.39 -6.29 4.03
CA GLY A 300 5.53 -5.32 4.69
C GLY A 300 6.22 -4.04 5.14
N MET A 301 5.50 -2.92 5.07
CA MET A 301 5.93 -1.61 5.58
C MET A 301 6.17 -1.58 7.10
N SER A 302 5.74 -2.62 7.81
CA SER A 302 5.89 -2.79 9.25
C SER A 302 6.47 -4.16 9.60
N GLY A 303 7.57 -4.53 8.93
CA GLY A 303 8.20 -5.85 9.02
C GLY A 303 9.42 -5.96 9.94
N VAL A 304 10.29 -4.94 10.01
CA VAL A 304 11.49 -4.93 10.88
C VAL A 304 11.22 -4.09 12.14
N PRO A 305 11.06 -4.68 13.34
CA PRO A 305 10.88 -3.91 14.56
C PRO A 305 12.02 -2.91 14.80
N ASN A 306 11.70 -1.66 15.08
CA ASN A 306 12.70 -0.65 15.44
C ASN A 306 12.97 -0.72 16.95
N ARG A 307 14.10 -1.32 17.36
CA ARG A 307 14.49 -1.46 18.76
C ARG A 307 15.65 -0.52 19.10
N PRO A 308 15.39 0.68 19.62
CA PRO A 308 16.48 1.51 20.13
C PRO A 308 17.10 0.83 21.37
N THR A 309 18.43 0.86 21.47
CA THR A 309 19.14 0.55 22.70
C THR A 309 18.93 1.71 23.69
N LEU A 310 18.42 1.42 24.88
CA LEU A 310 18.23 2.42 25.92
C LEU A 310 19.47 2.46 26.83
N PRO A 311 20.02 3.64 27.16
CA PRO A 311 21.14 3.72 28.07
C PRO A 311 20.80 3.12 29.45
N GLY A 312 21.61 2.20 29.96
CA GLY A 312 21.41 1.55 31.26
C GLY A 312 20.42 0.37 31.26
N GLU A 313 19.91 -0.05 30.10
CA GLU A 313 18.94 -1.15 29.98
C GLU A 313 19.41 -2.47 30.59
N GLU A 314 20.73 -2.70 30.66
CA GLU A 314 21.35 -3.87 31.27
C GLU A 314 21.15 -3.96 32.79
N ASN A 315 20.84 -2.83 33.44
CA ASN A 315 20.60 -2.75 34.88
C ASN A 315 19.11 -2.92 35.22
N PHE A 316 18.23 -2.92 34.22
CA PHE A 316 16.78 -3.01 34.44
C PHE A 316 16.39 -4.38 34.99
N SER A 317 15.73 -4.42 36.15
CA SER A 317 15.21 -5.66 36.72
C SER A 317 13.81 -6.03 36.21
N GLY A 318 13.22 -5.17 35.37
CA GLY A 318 11.92 -5.39 34.74
C GLY A 318 12.03 -6.04 33.35
N GLU A 319 10.98 -5.90 32.56
CA GLU A 319 10.91 -6.44 31.19
C GLU A 319 10.94 -5.32 30.14
N ILE A 320 11.79 -5.46 29.11
CA ILE A 320 11.78 -4.59 27.92
C ILE A 320 11.30 -5.41 26.75
N ARG A 321 10.21 -4.96 26.11
CA ARG A 321 9.63 -5.65 24.94
C ARG A 321 9.21 -4.67 23.86
N HIS A 322 9.30 -5.10 22.61
CA HIS A 322 8.73 -4.32 21.51
C HIS A 322 7.21 -4.51 21.45
N SER A 323 6.48 -3.53 20.91
CA SER A 323 5.02 -3.62 20.74
C SER A 323 4.55 -4.87 19.97
N SER A 324 5.38 -5.41 19.07
CA SER A 324 5.11 -6.66 18.35
C SER A 324 5.17 -7.93 19.20
N GLU A 325 5.69 -7.83 20.42
CA GLU A 325 5.82 -8.93 21.38
C GLU A 325 4.91 -8.73 22.60
N HIS A 326 4.12 -7.66 22.61
CA HIS A 326 3.26 -7.35 23.72
C HIS A 326 2.09 -8.35 23.77
N PRO A 327 1.97 -9.16 24.84
CA PRO A 327 0.98 -10.24 24.90
C PRO A 327 -0.44 -9.75 25.21
N GLY A 328 -0.60 -8.48 25.61
CA GLY A 328 -1.83 -7.88 26.13
C GLY A 328 -1.65 -7.36 27.55
N GLY A 329 -2.54 -6.47 28.00
CA GLY A 329 -2.40 -5.74 29.25
C GLY A 329 -2.66 -6.54 30.52
N GLU A 330 -3.36 -7.68 30.42
CA GLU A 330 -3.70 -8.54 31.57
C GLU A 330 -2.48 -8.99 32.38
N VAL A 331 -1.35 -9.27 31.71
CA VAL A 331 -0.12 -9.74 32.37
C VAL A 331 0.59 -8.65 33.17
N ASP A 332 0.19 -7.39 32.97
CA ASP A 332 0.80 -6.22 33.59
C ASP A 332 -0.08 -5.54 34.64
N ARG A 333 -1.12 -6.23 35.10
CA ARG A 333 -1.98 -5.75 36.18
C ARG A 333 -1.16 -5.28 37.38
N ASP A 334 -1.51 -4.12 37.92
CA ASP A 334 -0.87 -3.47 39.05
C ASP A 334 0.61 -3.07 38.86
N ARG A 335 1.17 -3.19 37.64
CA ARG A 335 2.56 -2.79 37.31
C ARG A 335 2.64 -1.37 36.78
N ASP A 336 3.78 -0.73 36.99
CA ASP A 336 4.13 0.54 36.34
C ASP A 336 4.73 0.26 34.96
N VAL A 337 4.13 0.81 33.90
CA VAL A 337 4.52 0.52 32.52
C VAL A 337 4.87 1.79 31.77
N VAL A 338 6.10 1.88 31.26
CA VAL A 338 6.52 3.00 30.41
C VAL A 338 6.37 2.59 28.95
N VAL A 339 5.56 3.34 28.20
CA VAL A 339 5.35 3.10 26.77
C VAL A 339 6.09 4.16 25.97
N LEU A 340 7.17 3.76 25.29
CA LEU A 340 8.00 4.64 24.47
C LEU A 340 7.43 4.74 23.06
N GLY A 341 6.78 5.86 22.76
CA GLY A 341 6.10 6.12 21.49
C GLY A 341 4.70 6.70 21.71
N ALA A 342 4.13 7.30 20.66
CA ALA A 342 2.84 7.99 20.74
C ALA A 342 2.02 7.89 19.44
N ASN A 343 2.14 6.78 18.70
CA ASN A 343 1.33 6.48 17.50
C ASN A 343 0.32 5.36 17.80
N ASN A 344 -0.25 4.71 16.78
CA ASN A 344 -1.22 3.59 16.91
C ASN A 344 -0.87 2.58 18.01
N SER A 345 0.24 1.85 17.89
CA SER A 345 0.58 0.82 18.89
C SER A 345 0.68 1.35 20.32
N ALA A 346 1.17 2.58 20.51
CA ALA A 346 1.32 3.15 21.85
C ALA A 346 -0.04 3.44 22.48
N HIS A 347 -0.96 4.00 21.70
CA HIS A 347 -2.31 4.33 22.17
C HIS A 347 -3.11 3.07 22.50
N ASP A 348 -3.12 2.09 21.60
CA ASP A 348 -3.87 0.83 21.80
C ASP A 348 -3.34 0.05 23.01
N ILE A 349 -2.01 -0.04 23.13
CA ILE A 349 -1.38 -0.73 24.27
C ILE A 349 -1.62 0.02 25.57
N CYS A 350 -1.51 1.36 25.59
CA CYS A 350 -1.80 2.13 26.81
C CYS A 350 -3.26 1.98 27.25
N ALA A 351 -4.22 1.99 26.32
CA ALA A 351 -5.62 1.75 26.64
C ALA A 351 -5.85 0.35 27.21
N ASP A 352 -5.32 -0.69 26.55
CA ASP A 352 -5.42 -2.08 27.00
C ASP A 352 -4.76 -2.29 28.38
N LEU A 353 -3.60 -1.68 28.61
CA LEU A 353 -2.93 -1.68 29.91
C LEU A 353 -3.78 -1.02 31.00
N TYR A 354 -4.34 0.16 30.72
CA TYR A 354 -5.18 0.90 31.66
C TYR A 354 -6.45 0.10 32.03
N ASP A 355 -7.15 -0.44 31.03
CA ASP A 355 -8.38 -1.23 31.24
C ASP A 355 -8.12 -2.52 32.04
N ASN A 356 -6.89 -3.05 31.96
CA ASN A 356 -6.45 -4.21 32.72
C ASN A 356 -5.85 -3.89 34.11
N GLY A 357 -5.83 -2.63 34.51
CA GLY A 357 -5.39 -2.18 35.84
C GLY A 357 -3.88 -1.98 35.99
N ALA A 358 -3.14 -1.90 34.88
CA ALA A 358 -1.76 -1.41 34.90
C ALA A 358 -1.73 0.13 35.03
N ARG A 359 -0.53 0.70 35.24
CA ARG A 359 -0.29 2.15 35.31
C ARG A 359 0.60 2.60 34.15
N PRO A 360 0.06 2.73 32.92
CA PRO A 360 0.85 3.13 31.77
C PRO A 360 1.18 4.64 31.79
N VAL A 361 2.41 5.00 31.44
CA VAL A 361 2.84 6.37 31.11
C VAL A 361 3.37 6.40 29.68
N MET A 362 2.80 7.28 28.86
CA MET A 362 3.20 7.43 27.46
C MET A 362 4.34 8.45 27.33
N ILE A 363 5.41 8.08 26.64
CA ILE A 363 6.55 8.96 26.32
C ILE A 363 6.46 9.39 24.86
N GLN A 364 6.27 10.69 24.64
CA GLN A 364 6.14 11.29 23.32
C GLN A 364 7.36 12.16 23.01
N ARG A 365 8.22 11.69 22.09
CA ARG A 365 9.38 12.47 21.64
C ARG A 365 9.03 13.59 20.66
N SER A 366 8.03 13.38 19.82
CA SER A 366 7.63 14.31 18.75
C SER A 366 6.12 14.26 18.55
N SER A 367 5.57 15.29 17.91
CA SER A 367 4.13 15.38 17.62
C SER A 367 3.58 14.16 16.87
N THR A 368 2.29 13.90 17.10
CA THR A 368 1.51 12.88 16.40
C THR A 368 0.29 13.53 15.76
N HIS A 369 -0.08 13.08 14.57
CA HIS A 369 -1.37 13.43 13.99
C HIS A 369 -2.44 12.50 14.54
N ILE A 370 -3.46 13.05 15.20
CA ILE A 370 -4.58 12.28 15.74
C ILE A 370 -5.85 12.66 15.00
N VAL A 371 -6.63 11.66 14.61
CA VAL A 371 -7.96 11.84 14.02
C VAL A 371 -8.93 10.87 14.66
N ARG A 372 -10.11 11.34 15.07
CA ARG A 372 -11.14 10.47 15.65
C ARG A 372 -11.72 9.55 14.57
N SER A 373 -11.88 8.27 14.87
CA SER A 373 -12.42 7.27 13.93
C SER A 373 -13.77 7.71 13.36
N GLU A 374 -14.66 8.25 14.19
CA GLU A 374 -15.99 8.74 13.76
C GLU A 374 -15.89 9.83 12.67
N THR A 375 -15.09 10.86 12.91
CA THR A 375 -14.93 11.98 11.96
C THR A 375 -14.15 11.55 10.72
N LEU A 376 -13.14 10.69 10.89
CA LEU A 376 -12.41 10.09 9.76
C LEU A 376 -13.35 9.28 8.86
N MET A 377 -14.21 8.45 9.45
CA MET A 377 -15.19 7.66 8.72
C MET A 377 -16.16 8.53 7.95
N ARG A 378 -16.64 9.63 8.54
CA ARG A 378 -17.62 10.51 7.89
C ARG A 378 -17.01 11.39 6.81
N GLU A 379 -15.91 12.08 7.11
CA GLU A 379 -15.38 13.15 6.26
C GLU A 379 -14.35 12.65 5.24
N VAL A 380 -13.64 11.56 5.56
CA VAL A 380 -12.48 11.11 4.78
C VAL A 380 -12.79 9.81 4.03
N PHE A 381 -13.26 8.76 4.71
CA PHE A 381 -13.63 7.51 4.05
C PHE A 381 -15.04 7.55 3.45
N GLY A 382 -15.97 8.23 4.11
CA GLY A 382 -17.40 8.27 3.80
C GLY A 382 -17.74 8.43 2.32
N PRO A 383 -17.11 9.36 1.58
CA PRO A 383 -17.42 9.56 0.16
C PRO A 383 -17.12 8.36 -0.76
N LEU A 384 -16.21 7.45 -0.38
CA LEU A 384 -15.72 6.37 -1.26
C LEU A 384 -15.79 4.97 -0.64
N TYR A 385 -15.71 4.85 0.70
CA TYR A 385 -15.55 3.58 1.40
C TYR A 385 -16.53 3.50 2.58
N SER A 386 -17.82 3.52 2.25
CA SER A 386 -18.94 3.46 3.19
C SER A 386 -20.12 2.68 2.61
N GLU A 387 -21.10 2.37 3.44
CA GLU A 387 -22.36 1.79 2.99
C GLU A 387 -23.10 2.75 2.04
N GLU A 388 -23.10 4.05 2.35
CA GLU A 388 -23.71 5.08 1.50
C GLU A 388 -23.04 5.15 0.11
N ALA A 389 -21.72 4.93 0.04
CA ALA A 389 -21.00 4.86 -1.23
C ALA A 389 -21.44 3.63 -2.05
N LEU A 390 -21.60 2.47 -1.42
CA LEU A 390 -22.14 1.27 -2.08
C LEU A 390 -23.57 1.48 -2.58
N GLU A 391 -24.44 2.09 -1.77
CA GLU A 391 -25.82 2.44 -2.15
C GLU A 391 -25.85 3.42 -3.34
N ALA A 392 -24.85 4.30 -3.44
CA ALA A 392 -24.64 5.20 -4.56
C ALA A 392 -24.01 4.52 -5.81
N GLY A 393 -23.72 3.21 -5.73
CA GLY A 393 -23.13 2.43 -6.83
C GLY A 393 -21.61 2.56 -6.96
N ILE A 394 -20.93 3.10 -5.94
CA ILE A 394 -19.46 3.16 -5.89
C ILE A 394 -18.97 1.89 -5.22
N ASP A 395 -18.66 0.87 -6.03
CA ASP A 395 -18.02 -0.34 -5.54
C ASP A 395 -16.53 -0.10 -5.19
N THR A 396 -15.89 -1.07 -4.55
CA THR A 396 -14.49 -0.96 -4.12
C THR A 396 -13.53 -0.64 -5.26
N ASP A 397 -13.73 -1.23 -6.45
CA ASP A 397 -12.82 -0.99 -7.58
C ASP A 397 -13.00 0.43 -8.16
N THR A 398 -14.24 0.92 -8.21
CA THR A 398 -14.58 2.30 -8.57
C THR A 398 -14.02 3.29 -7.55
N ALA A 399 -14.17 3.00 -6.25
CA ALA A 399 -13.62 3.80 -5.16
C ALA A 399 -12.09 3.91 -5.26
N ASP A 400 -11.40 2.78 -5.46
CA ASP A 400 -9.95 2.74 -5.63
C ASP A 400 -9.51 3.58 -6.85
N LEU A 401 -10.23 3.49 -7.99
CA LEU A 401 -9.94 4.28 -9.19
C LEU A 401 -10.20 5.77 -9.00
N LEU A 402 -11.29 6.15 -8.34
CA LEU A 402 -11.59 7.54 -8.01
C LEU A 402 -10.52 8.13 -7.10
N PHE A 403 -10.08 7.39 -6.09
CA PHE A 403 -8.99 7.79 -5.22
C PHE A 403 -7.67 7.91 -6.01
N ALA A 404 -7.32 6.92 -6.83
CA ALA A 404 -6.13 6.93 -7.66
C ALA A 404 -6.14 8.03 -8.75
N SER A 405 -7.32 8.54 -9.13
CA SER A 405 -7.44 9.61 -10.14
C SER A 405 -6.93 10.98 -9.67
N TRP A 406 -6.61 11.13 -8.37
CA TRP A 406 -6.00 12.33 -7.83
C TRP A 406 -4.47 12.23 -7.88
N PRO A 407 -3.77 13.10 -8.64
CA PRO A 407 -2.31 13.18 -8.62
C PRO A 407 -1.81 13.57 -7.23
N TYR A 408 -0.70 12.99 -6.78
CA TYR A 408 -0.17 13.27 -5.45
C TYR A 408 0.31 14.72 -5.26
N LYS A 409 0.57 15.45 -6.35
CA LYS A 409 0.89 16.89 -6.30
C LYS A 409 -0.32 17.75 -5.89
N VAL A 410 -1.52 17.32 -6.28
CA VAL A 410 -2.79 18.02 -6.06
C VAL A 410 -3.43 17.61 -4.72
N LEU A 411 -3.22 16.35 -4.33
CA LEU A 411 -3.86 15.75 -3.16
C LEU A 411 -3.69 16.54 -1.84
N PRO A 412 -2.55 17.20 -1.53
CA PRO A 412 -2.41 17.99 -0.32
C PRO A 412 -3.44 19.11 -0.17
N GLU A 413 -3.74 19.84 -1.25
CA GLU A 413 -4.71 20.95 -1.22
C GLU A 413 -6.13 20.41 -0.98
N VAL A 414 -6.50 19.32 -1.66
CA VAL A 414 -7.79 18.65 -1.50
C VAL A 414 -7.96 18.11 -0.07
N GLN A 415 -6.93 17.47 0.47
CA GLN A 415 -6.99 16.88 1.81
C GLN A 415 -6.98 17.95 2.91
N LYS A 416 -6.32 19.08 2.69
CA LYS A 416 -6.29 20.17 3.66
C LYS A 416 -7.68 20.70 3.98
N GLU A 417 -8.54 20.89 2.97
CA GLU A 417 -9.92 21.34 3.20
C GLU A 417 -10.71 20.35 4.06
N VAL A 418 -10.53 19.05 3.81
CA VAL A 418 -11.16 17.98 4.59
C VAL A 418 -10.66 18.00 6.04
N PHE A 419 -9.34 18.12 6.25
CA PHE A 419 -8.76 18.12 7.59
C PHE A 419 -8.97 19.43 8.35
N ASP A 420 -9.16 20.56 7.68
CA ASP A 420 -9.61 21.81 8.29
C ASP A 420 -11.02 21.65 8.89
N LYS A 421 -11.93 20.97 8.16
CA LYS A 421 -13.26 20.61 8.67
C LYS A 421 -13.19 19.62 9.84
N VAL A 422 -12.34 18.60 9.75
CA VAL A 422 -12.09 17.65 10.87
C VAL A 422 -11.64 18.42 12.11
N ARG A 423 -10.71 19.35 11.95
CA ARG A 423 -10.18 20.17 13.04
C ARG A 423 -11.24 21.05 13.68
N GLU A 424 -12.14 21.62 12.88
CA GLU A 424 -13.26 22.42 13.38
C GLU A 424 -14.25 21.56 14.19
N VAL A 425 -14.66 20.42 13.63
CA VAL A 425 -15.61 19.49 14.26
C VAL A 425 -15.07 18.95 15.58
N ASP A 426 -13.80 18.54 15.61
CA ASP A 426 -13.17 17.90 16.77
C ASP A 426 -12.36 18.88 17.64
N LYS A 427 -12.62 20.18 17.51
CA LYS A 427 -11.86 21.23 18.22
C LYS A 427 -11.77 21.00 19.73
N ASP A 428 -12.89 20.70 20.38
CA ASP A 428 -12.93 20.48 21.83
C ASP A 428 -12.10 19.27 22.27
N PHE A 429 -12.01 18.24 21.42
CA PHE A 429 -11.17 17.07 21.65
C PHE A 429 -9.68 17.44 21.57
N TYR A 430 -9.28 18.16 20.54
CA TYR A 430 -7.90 18.61 20.37
C TYR A 430 -7.45 19.56 21.50
N ASP A 431 -8.28 20.52 21.88
CA ASP A 431 -7.99 21.44 22.98
C ASP A 431 -7.75 20.70 24.31
N ARG A 432 -8.49 19.62 24.58
CA ARG A 432 -8.27 18.78 25.77
C ARG A 432 -6.96 17.99 25.72
N LEU A 433 -6.61 17.44 24.55
CA LEU A 433 -5.34 16.73 24.36
C LEU A 433 -4.13 17.65 24.56
N GLU A 434 -4.15 18.84 23.97
CA GLU A 434 -3.10 19.84 24.17
C GLU A 434 -3.00 20.25 25.64
N LYS A 435 -4.15 20.44 26.31
CA LYS A 435 -4.19 20.74 27.75
C LYS A 435 -3.63 19.61 28.61
N ALA A 436 -3.78 18.34 28.19
CA ALA A 436 -3.16 17.19 28.84
C ALA A 436 -1.65 17.09 28.57
N GLY A 437 -1.10 17.97 27.74
CA GLY A 437 0.32 18.03 27.40
C GLY A 437 0.70 17.21 26.17
N PHE A 438 -0.26 16.70 25.39
CA PHE A 438 0.01 15.94 24.18
C PHE A 438 0.40 16.86 23.02
N LEU A 439 1.44 16.51 22.27
CA LEU A 439 1.88 17.25 21.09
C LEU A 439 1.15 16.76 19.84
N LEU A 440 0.35 17.65 19.26
CA LEU A 440 -0.42 17.38 18.04
C LEU A 440 0.22 18.04 16.80
N ASP A 441 -0.02 17.44 15.64
CA ASP A 441 0.18 18.08 14.35
C ASP A 441 -0.90 17.63 13.35
N PHE A 442 -0.99 18.30 12.20
CA PHE A 442 -1.93 17.99 11.12
C PHE A 442 -1.22 17.64 9.80
N GLY A 443 0.00 17.10 9.91
CA GLY A 443 0.93 16.97 8.78
C GLY A 443 1.70 18.28 8.52
N ASP A 444 2.83 18.18 7.82
CA ASP A 444 3.74 19.31 7.56
C ASP A 444 3.05 20.52 6.88
N ASP A 445 1.99 20.28 6.10
CA ASP A 445 1.23 21.26 5.33
C ASP A 445 -0.28 21.28 5.66
N GLY A 446 -0.70 20.58 6.71
CA GLY A 446 -2.11 20.48 7.10
C GLY A 446 -2.92 19.44 6.31
N SER A 447 -2.30 18.64 5.45
CA SER A 447 -2.96 17.61 4.64
C SER A 447 -3.36 16.33 5.39
N GLY A 448 -3.11 16.28 6.70
CA GLY A 448 -3.60 15.24 7.60
C GLY A 448 -3.05 13.83 7.35
N LEU A 449 -3.87 12.84 7.70
CA LEU A 449 -3.50 11.43 7.83
C LEU A 449 -2.91 10.83 6.54
N PHE A 450 -3.61 10.99 5.41
CA PHE A 450 -3.28 10.25 4.19
C PHE A 450 -1.92 10.65 3.62
N LEU A 451 -1.68 11.95 3.43
CA LEU A 451 -0.39 12.42 2.91
C LEU A 451 0.74 12.12 3.89
N LYS A 452 0.48 12.21 5.19
CA LYS A 452 1.46 11.82 6.21
C LYS A 452 1.84 10.34 6.09
N TYR A 453 0.88 9.45 5.84
CA TYR A 453 1.18 8.05 5.56
C TYR A 453 1.97 7.86 4.27
N LEU A 454 1.58 8.50 3.18
CA LEU A 454 2.28 8.39 1.89
C LEU A 454 3.72 8.88 1.96
N ARG A 455 3.98 9.99 2.66
CA ARG A 455 5.31 10.60 2.78
C ARG A 455 6.27 9.79 3.66
N ARG A 456 5.82 9.30 4.82
CA ARG A 456 6.73 8.70 5.83
C ARG A 456 6.28 7.40 6.47
N GLY A 457 5.15 6.83 6.06
CA GLY A 457 4.63 5.54 6.52
C GLY A 457 4.27 5.48 8.02
N SER A 458 4.25 6.60 8.73
CA SER A 458 4.17 6.62 10.20
C SER A 458 3.79 7.98 10.79
N GLY A 459 3.61 8.04 12.12
CA GLY A 459 3.46 9.30 12.85
C GLY A 459 2.03 9.80 13.00
N TYR A 460 1.07 8.88 12.95
CA TYR A 460 -0.33 9.17 13.18
C TYR A 460 -0.96 8.13 14.12
N TYR A 461 -2.15 8.45 14.59
CA TYR A 461 -3.07 7.55 15.27
C TYR A 461 -4.51 7.85 14.85
N ILE A 462 -5.27 6.79 14.56
CA ILE A 462 -6.73 6.88 14.37
C ILE A 462 -7.36 6.54 15.73
N ASP A 463 -7.94 7.53 16.38
CA ASP A 463 -8.45 7.37 17.73
C ASP A 463 -9.73 6.54 17.77
N VAL A 464 -9.63 5.43 18.50
CA VAL A 464 -10.73 4.53 18.86
C VAL A 464 -11.06 4.55 20.37
N GLY A 465 -10.52 5.54 21.11
CA GLY A 465 -10.86 5.81 22.52
C GLY A 465 -9.66 6.02 23.44
N ALA A 466 -8.45 5.61 23.05
CA ALA A 466 -7.26 5.80 23.87
C ALA A 466 -6.92 7.28 24.09
N SER A 467 -7.14 8.14 23.10
CA SER A 467 -6.86 9.57 23.23
C SER A 467 -7.80 10.26 24.21
N GLU A 468 -9.02 9.75 24.41
CA GLU A 468 -9.92 10.24 25.46
C GLU A 468 -9.35 9.99 26.86
N LEU A 469 -8.72 8.83 27.08
CA LEU A 469 -8.04 8.53 28.35
C LEU A 469 -6.85 9.45 28.60
N VAL A 470 -6.12 9.84 27.55
CA VAL A 470 -5.04 10.84 27.63
C VAL A 470 -5.61 12.22 27.93
N ALA A 471 -6.64 12.65 27.20
CA ALA A 471 -7.31 13.94 27.37
C ALA A 471 -7.90 14.11 28.79
N ASP A 472 -8.40 13.03 29.38
CA ASP A 472 -8.92 12.98 30.75
C ASP A 472 -7.81 12.90 31.82
N GLY A 473 -6.55 12.74 31.42
CA GLY A 473 -5.40 12.57 32.33
C GLY A 473 -5.34 11.19 33.02
N LYS A 474 -6.10 10.20 32.55
CA LYS A 474 -6.10 8.82 33.06
C LYS A 474 -4.86 8.06 32.61
N ILE A 475 -4.37 8.35 31.41
CA ILE A 475 -3.07 7.90 30.90
C ILE A 475 -2.16 9.13 30.82
N PRO A 476 -1.20 9.29 31.75
CA PRO A 476 -0.27 10.40 31.72
C PRO A 476 0.60 10.35 30.47
N VAL A 477 0.81 11.51 29.84
CA VAL A 477 1.80 11.70 28.78
C VAL A 477 2.97 12.55 29.28
N ARG A 478 4.17 12.23 28.83
CA ARG A 478 5.39 13.03 28.96
C ARG A 478 5.90 13.33 27.57
N SER A 479 5.77 14.58 27.17
CA SER A 479 6.04 15.03 25.80
C SER A 479 7.33 15.83 25.68
N ASP A 480 7.89 15.88 24.48
CA ASP A 480 9.17 16.53 24.16
C ASP A 480 10.35 15.99 24.99
N VAL A 481 10.30 14.69 25.33
CA VAL A 481 11.31 14.01 26.13
C VAL A 481 11.67 12.64 25.58
N CYS A 482 12.86 12.17 25.92
CA CYS A 482 13.35 10.81 25.67
C CYS A 482 13.69 10.10 26.99
N ILE A 483 13.96 8.80 26.94
CA ILE A 483 14.58 8.07 28.06
C ILE A 483 16.09 8.27 27.98
N ASP A 484 16.65 8.93 29.00
CA ASP A 484 18.09 9.23 29.10
C ASP A 484 18.86 8.13 29.87
N GLU A 485 18.22 7.50 30.85
CA GLU A 485 18.81 6.42 31.65
C GLU A 485 17.71 5.44 32.11
N VAL A 486 17.95 4.14 31.97
CA VAL A 486 17.17 3.07 32.60
C VAL A 486 17.91 2.63 33.86
N ARG A 487 17.20 2.61 34.99
CA ARG A 487 17.69 2.17 36.30
C ARG A 487 17.02 0.87 36.70
N GLU A 488 17.37 0.31 37.86
CA GLU A 488 16.88 -1.01 38.30
C GLU A 488 15.35 -1.16 38.25
N ARG A 489 14.59 -0.12 38.64
CA ARG A 489 13.10 -0.11 38.72
C ARG A 489 12.47 1.21 38.26
N SER A 490 13.18 1.99 37.46
CA SER A 490 12.73 3.30 36.99
C SER A 490 13.38 3.68 35.67
N VAL A 491 12.82 4.69 35.01
CA VAL A 491 13.45 5.39 33.87
C VAL A 491 13.60 6.86 34.21
N VAL A 492 14.72 7.45 33.80
CA VAL A 492 14.98 8.89 33.88
C VAL A 492 14.78 9.47 32.49
N LEU A 493 13.98 10.52 32.42
CA LEU A 493 13.71 11.24 31.19
C LEU A 493 14.71 12.38 30.98
N SER A 494 14.78 12.90 29.76
CA SER A 494 15.69 13.98 29.38
C SER A 494 15.47 15.32 30.09
N ASP A 495 14.33 15.49 30.76
CA ASP A 495 14.04 16.65 31.62
C ASP A 495 14.42 16.43 33.10
N GLY A 496 15.00 15.25 33.42
CA GLY A 496 15.35 14.83 34.77
C GLY A 496 14.22 14.17 35.56
N THR A 497 13.01 14.06 34.99
CA THR A 497 11.90 13.34 35.63
C THR A 497 12.22 11.86 35.75
N GLU A 498 12.03 11.28 36.93
CA GLU A 498 12.14 9.85 37.16
C GLU A 498 10.76 9.21 37.28
N LEU A 499 10.51 8.15 36.52
CA LEU A 499 9.26 7.40 36.51
C LEU A 499 9.51 5.96 36.99
N PRO A 500 8.67 5.40 37.88
CA PRO A 500 8.73 3.98 38.19
C PRO A 500 8.44 3.16 36.93
N ALA A 501 9.13 2.03 36.77
CA ALA A 501 8.94 1.14 35.64
C ALA A 501 9.22 -0.31 36.04
N ASP A 502 8.22 -1.17 35.88
CA ASP A 502 8.36 -2.63 35.91
C ASP A 502 8.43 -3.23 34.50
N VAL A 503 7.93 -2.49 33.50
CA VAL A 503 7.94 -2.84 32.08
C VAL A 503 8.24 -1.60 31.25
N ILE A 504 9.05 -1.76 30.21
CA ILE A 504 9.20 -0.78 29.14
C ILE A 504 8.69 -1.41 27.85
N VAL A 505 7.64 -0.81 27.26
CA VAL A 505 7.12 -1.20 25.95
C VAL A 505 7.67 -0.24 24.89
N LEU A 506 8.45 -0.78 23.96
CA LEU A 506 8.97 -0.05 22.81
C LEU A 506 7.89 -0.01 21.72
N ALA A 507 7.10 1.06 21.70
CA ALA A 507 6.12 1.38 20.65
C ALA A 507 6.78 2.27 19.56
N THR A 508 7.99 1.89 19.15
CA THR A 508 8.95 2.68 18.37
C THR A 508 8.86 2.45 16.86
N GLY A 509 7.83 1.72 16.41
CA GLY A 509 7.51 1.49 15.01
C GLY A 509 8.43 0.46 14.34
N TYR A 510 8.55 0.57 13.02
CA TYR A 510 9.27 -0.38 12.19
C TYR A 510 10.22 0.35 11.23
N GLY A 511 11.27 -0.34 10.78
CA GLY A 511 12.19 0.13 9.75
C GLY A 511 11.60 0.09 8.34
N ASN A 512 12.31 0.69 7.37
CA ASN A 512 11.92 0.74 5.96
C ASN A 512 12.09 -0.64 5.28
N MET A 513 11.28 -0.93 4.26
CA MET A 513 11.41 -2.13 3.41
C MET A 513 12.78 -2.22 2.72
N ASN A 514 13.47 -1.10 2.46
CA ASN A 514 14.88 -1.10 2.03
C ASN A 514 15.80 -1.89 2.96
N ASN A 515 15.53 -1.88 4.27
CA ASN A 515 16.35 -2.59 5.23
C ASN A 515 16.28 -4.11 4.99
N TRP A 516 15.16 -4.61 4.45
CA TRP A 516 15.07 -6.02 4.06
C TRP A 516 15.92 -6.32 2.83
N ALA A 517 15.99 -5.42 1.85
CA ALA A 517 16.91 -5.59 0.72
C ALA A 517 18.37 -5.62 1.20
N ALA A 518 18.75 -4.73 2.13
CA ALA A 518 20.09 -4.71 2.72
C ALA A 518 20.41 -6.00 3.49
N GLN A 519 19.46 -6.52 4.26
CA GLN A 519 19.64 -7.73 5.08
C GLN A 519 19.61 -9.02 4.27
N LEU A 520 18.72 -9.13 3.29
CA LEU A 520 18.51 -10.35 2.51
C LEU A 520 19.40 -10.41 1.27
N ILE A 521 19.78 -9.29 0.67
CA ILE A 521 20.56 -9.26 -0.57
C ILE A 521 21.95 -8.69 -0.31
N SER A 522 22.06 -7.36 -0.23
CA SER A 522 23.29 -6.65 0.14
C SER A 522 22.99 -5.17 0.36
N GLN A 523 23.88 -4.48 1.08
CA GLN A 523 23.79 -3.02 1.23
C GLN A 523 23.92 -2.30 -0.13
N GLU A 524 24.78 -2.80 -1.03
CA GLU A 524 24.97 -2.25 -2.38
C GLU A 524 23.67 -2.25 -3.20
N VAL A 525 22.93 -3.38 -3.18
CA VAL A 525 21.62 -3.47 -3.86
C VAL A 525 20.61 -2.53 -3.22
N ALA A 526 20.58 -2.43 -1.88
CA ALA A 526 19.68 -1.51 -1.20
C ALA A 526 19.96 -0.04 -1.54
N ASP A 527 21.23 0.33 -1.67
CA ASP A 527 21.67 1.67 -2.07
C ASP A 527 21.35 1.95 -3.54
N GLN A 528 21.50 0.96 -4.43
CA GLN A 528 21.16 1.07 -5.85
C GLN A 528 19.64 1.25 -6.08
N VAL A 529 18.80 0.53 -5.33
CA VAL A 529 17.34 0.71 -5.40
C VAL A 529 16.96 2.11 -4.91
N GLY A 530 17.59 2.60 -3.83
CA GLY A 530 17.17 3.83 -3.17
C GLY A 530 15.81 3.66 -2.46
N PRO A 531 15.23 4.70 -1.85
CA PRO A 531 14.07 4.53 -0.96
C PRO A 531 12.86 3.84 -1.63
N CYS A 532 12.18 2.94 -0.91
CA CYS A 532 11.00 2.20 -1.37
C CYS A 532 9.68 2.70 -0.76
N TRP A 533 9.66 3.94 -0.28
CA TRP A 533 8.46 4.61 0.20
C TRP A 533 8.71 6.12 0.24
N GLY A 534 7.65 6.92 0.32
CA GLY A 534 7.73 8.38 0.27
C GLY A 534 7.61 8.91 -1.15
N LEU A 535 7.38 10.22 -1.27
CA LEU A 535 7.16 10.93 -2.53
C LEU A 535 8.33 11.87 -2.85
N GLY A 536 9.21 12.10 -1.87
CA GLY A 536 10.28 13.09 -1.95
C GLY A 536 9.78 14.53 -1.93
N SER A 537 8.78 14.79 -1.10
CA SER A 537 8.15 16.11 -1.01
C SER A 537 8.89 17.12 -0.13
N ASP A 538 10.15 16.88 0.24
CA ASP A 538 10.95 17.72 1.16
C ASP A 538 10.24 18.01 2.49
N THR A 539 9.45 17.03 2.97
CA THR A 539 8.74 17.08 4.24
C THR A 539 9.45 16.25 5.31
N THR A 540 9.02 16.36 6.57
CA THR A 540 9.60 15.61 7.69
C THR A 540 9.61 14.10 7.42
N LYS A 541 10.83 13.52 7.35
CA LYS A 541 11.12 12.11 7.01
C LYS A 541 10.80 11.69 5.57
N ASP A 542 10.66 12.64 4.66
CA ASP A 542 10.53 12.40 3.22
C ASP A 542 11.38 13.39 2.41
N PRO A 543 12.73 13.29 2.50
CA PRO A 543 13.63 14.18 1.77
C PRO A 543 13.47 14.01 0.26
N GLY A 544 13.66 15.08 -0.50
CA GLY A 544 13.61 15.04 -1.96
C GLY A 544 14.67 14.15 -2.64
N PRO A 545 14.65 14.06 -3.97
CA PRO A 545 13.79 14.84 -4.88
C PRO A 545 12.35 14.30 -5.02
N TRP A 546 11.44 15.14 -5.50
CA TRP A 546 10.04 14.81 -5.79
C TRP A 546 9.92 13.85 -6.97
N GLU A 547 9.11 12.81 -6.83
CA GLU A 547 9.02 11.67 -7.77
C GLU A 547 7.64 11.54 -8.42
N GLY A 548 6.64 12.31 -7.99
CA GLY A 548 5.26 12.24 -8.47
C GLY A 548 4.48 11.00 -7.99
N GLU A 549 5.17 9.90 -7.69
CA GLU A 549 4.63 8.61 -7.24
C GLU A 549 5.42 8.06 -6.04
N LEU A 550 4.91 7.00 -5.40
CA LEU A 550 5.65 6.32 -4.34
C LEU A 550 6.93 5.67 -4.91
N ARG A 551 8.07 5.98 -4.28
CA ARG A 551 9.38 5.49 -4.74
C ARG A 551 9.44 3.96 -4.71
N ASN A 552 9.87 3.37 -5.83
CA ASN A 552 10.10 1.93 -6.05
C ASN A 552 8.97 0.94 -5.69
N MET A 553 7.77 1.41 -5.36
CA MET A 553 6.64 0.55 -4.99
C MET A 553 5.84 0.15 -6.21
N TRP A 554 5.67 -1.17 -6.40
CA TRP A 554 4.79 -1.77 -7.42
C TRP A 554 5.18 -1.50 -8.89
N LYS A 555 6.34 -0.90 -9.10
CA LYS A 555 6.93 -0.55 -10.39
C LYS A 555 8.32 -1.16 -10.55
N PRO A 556 8.91 -1.19 -11.76
CA PRO A 556 10.27 -1.66 -11.96
C PRO A 556 11.24 -0.85 -11.08
N THR A 557 12.26 -1.53 -10.56
CA THR A 557 13.33 -0.88 -9.80
C THR A 557 14.59 -0.77 -10.66
N PRO A 558 15.60 0.03 -10.26
CA PRO A 558 16.89 0.05 -10.94
C PRO A 558 17.68 -1.27 -10.89
N VAL A 559 17.21 -2.24 -10.11
CA VAL A 559 17.78 -3.60 -10.03
C VAL A 559 16.86 -4.54 -10.79
N GLU A 560 17.43 -5.21 -11.81
CA GLU A 560 16.67 -6.11 -12.66
C GLU A 560 16.00 -7.21 -11.83
N ALA A 561 14.76 -7.53 -12.19
CA ALA A 561 13.96 -8.60 -11.60
C ALA A 561 13.72 -8.51 -10.08
N LEU A 562 13.99 -7.36 -9.46
CA LEU A 562 13.66 -7.06 -8.06
C LEU A 562 12.45 -6.13 -7.98
N TRP A 563 11.50 -6.48 -7.12
CA TRP A 563 10.24 -5.75 -6.95
C TRP A 563 9.89 -5.56 -5.48
N PHE A 564 9.23 -4.44 -5.16
CA PHE A 564 8.67 -4.20 -3.83
C PHE A 564 7.14 -4.16 -3.90
N HIS A 565 6.49 -4.89 -2.98
CA HIS A 565 5.05 -4.89 -2.84
C HIS A 565 4.63 -4.84 -1.38
N GLY A 566 3.76 -3.90 -1.05
CA GLY A 566 3.36 -3.64 0.33
C GLY A 566 2.34 -2.51 0.41
N GLY A 567 2.16 -2.01 1.63
CA GLY A 567 1.11 -1.04 1.98
C GLY A 567 0.02 -1.66 2.85
N ASN A 568 -1.04 -0.89 3.08
CA ASN A 568 -2.25 -1.39 3.73
C ASN A 568 -3.03 -2.36 2.79
N LEU A 569 -4.19 -2.86 3.24
CA LEU A 569 -5.01 -3.80 2.47
C LEU A 569 -5.50 -3.21 1.15
N HIS A 570 -5.97 -1.96 1.16
CA HIS A 570 -6.31 -1.20 -0.05
C HIS A 570 -5.15 -1.18 -1.06
N GLN A 571 -3.96 -0.73 -0.65
CA GLN A 571 -2.81 -0.63 -1.57
C GLN A 571 -2.36 -2.01 -2.05
N SER A 572 -2.39 -3.02 -1.18
CA SER A 572 -2.09 -4.40 -1.55
C SER A 572 -3.07 -4.92 -2.62
N ARG A 573 -4.38 -4.67 -2.46
CA ARG A 573 -5.41 -5.04 -3.44
C ARG A 573 -5.25 -4.28 -4.74
N HIS A 574 -5.19 -2.94 -4.68
CA HIS A 574 -5.19 -2.07 -5.84
C HIS A 574 -3.94 -2.27 -6.69
N TYR A 575 -2.75 -2.18 -6.07
CA TYR A 575 -1.48 -2.19 -6.80
C TYR A 575 -0.96 -3.60 -7.14
N SER A 576 -1.48 -4.67 -6.51
CA SER A 576 -1.18 -6.03 -6.96
C SER A 576 -1.66 -6.29 -8.39
N ARG A 577 -2.67 -5.56 -8.89
CA ARG A 577 -3.10 -5.60 -10.29
C ARG A 577 -1.94 -5.21 -11.21
N TYR A 578 -1.41 -4.00 -11.07
CA TYR A 578 -0.37 -3.48 -11.97
C TYR A 578 0.91 -4.31 -11.91
N LEU A 579 1.33 -4.72 -10.71
CA LEU A 579 2.50 -5.57 -10.56
C LEU A 579 2.29 -6.96 -11.19
N SER A 580 1.10 -7.55 -11.03
CA SER A 580 0.80 -8.86 -11.64
C SER A 580 0.77 -8.82 -13.17
N LEU A 581 0.26 -7.73 -13.77
CA LEU A 581 0.25 -7.53 -15.21
C LEU A 581 1.68 -7.43 -15.77
N GLN A 582 2.54 -6.68 -15.08
CA GLN A 582 3.96 -6.56 -15.42
C GLN A 582 4.72 -7.88 -15.38
N LEU A 583 4.52 -8.66 -14.32
CA LEU A 583 5.16 -9.96 -14.14
C LEU A 583 4.61 -10.98 -15.15
N LYS A 584 3.31 -10.95 -15.44
CA LYS A 584 2.68 -11.81 -16.45
C LYS A 584 3.21 -11.51 -17.85
N ALA A 585 3.32 -10.25 -18.23
CA ALA A 585 3.83 -9.87 -19.55
C ALA A 585 5.27 -10.36 -19.76
N ARG A 586 6.13 -10.18 -18.75
CA ARG A 586 7.52 -10.69 -18.78
C ARG A 586 7.59 -12.22 -18.83
N TYR A 587 6.70 -12.91 -18.10
CA TYR A 587 6.60 -14.37 -18.16
C TYR A 587 6.25 -14.89 -19.55
N GLU A 588 5.39 -14.17 -20.27
CA GLU A 588 4.99 -14.51 -21.65
C GLU A 588 5.98 -14.01 -22.71
N GLY A 589 7.06 -13.33 -22.31
CA GLY A 589 8.08 -12.80 -23.22
C GLY A 589 7.61 -11.58 -24.03
N MET A 590 6.62 -10.83 -23.53
CA MET A 590 6.18 -9.59 -24.14
C MET A 590 7.25 -8.49 -23.99
N ASP A 591 7.29 -7.57 -24.94
CA ASP A 591 8.09 -6.34 -24.83
C ASP A 591 7.45 -5.38 -23.82
N THR A 592 8.17 -5.09 -22.72
CA THR A 592 7.71 -4.21 -21.64
C THR A 592 8.61 -2.97 -21.51
N PRO A 593 8.61 -2.04 -22.49
CA PRO A 593 9.49 -0.87 -22.49
C PRO A 593 9.08 0.11 -21.39
N VAL A 594 9.87 0.13 -20.31
CA VAL A 594 9.61 0.99 -19.16
C VAL A 594 9.98 2.42 -19.50
N TYR A 595 9.03 3.34 -19.42
CA TYR A 595 9.28 4.77 -19.51
C TYR A 595 9.90 5.28 -18.21
N GLU A 596 11.05 5.94 -18.34
CA GLU A 596 11.75 6.64 -17.26
C GLU A 596 11.76 8.14 -17.57
N LYS A 597 11.40 8.95 -16.58
CA LYS A 597 11.52 10.41 -16.69
C LYS A 597 13.00 10.77 -16.90
N SER A 598 13.28 11.80 -17.68
CA SER A 598 14.66 12.19 -18.01
C SER A 598 15.54 12.56 -16.80
N GLY A 599 14.96 12.82 -15.62
CA GLY A 599 15.68 12.97 -14.34
C GLY A 599 15.94 11.67 -13.55
N GLU A 600 15.27 10.58 -13.90
CA GLU A 600 15.37 9.25 -13.25
C GLU A 600 16.28 8.28 -14.04
N ARG A 601 16.68 8.64 -15.27
CA ARG A 601 17.55 7.81 -16.12
C ARG A 601 18.91 7.61 -15.44
N GLN A 602 19.28 6.36 -15.17
CA GLN A 602 20.65 6.06 -14.75
C GLN A 602 21.64 6.36 -15.89
N PRO A 603 22.82 6.93 -15.61
CA PRO A 603 23.84 7.08 -16.65
C PRO A 603 24.24 5.70 -17.16
N VAL A 604 24.11 5.52 -18.48
CA VAL A 604 24.46 4.29 -19.23
C VAL A 604 25.94 3.93 -19.05
#